data_AF-A0A930VZ78-F1
#
_entry.id   AF-A0A930VZ78-F1
#
_cell.length_a   1.000
_cell.length_b   1.000
_cell.length_c   1.000
_cell.angle_alpha   90.00
_cell.angle_beta   90.00
_cell.angle_gamma   90.00
#
_symmetry.space_group_name_H-M   'P 1'
#
loop_
_entity.id
_entity.type
_entity.pdbx_description
1 polymer ?
#
loop_
_entity_poly.entity_id
_entity_poly.type
_entity_poly.pdbx_seq_one_letter_code
_entity_poly.pdbx_strand_id
1 'polypeptide(L)'
;MEKAGGLRRNTELFLLFVGAIPVFLLYAMYMITARSTLSLETMAVPIGLFAAFTVAHIAIRFLAPAADPAILPIVFVLSGIGITMVTRLAPNLAVNQTIWLFISVVVMIVVLAVIRNLDALARYKYSIGILGVILLLLPIVIGQDRYGAKLWISFGAFTFQPGELAKIAITLFLAFYLALNREALSVSMRSFGPFRIPRFKMLLPLFVMWGISLIVVIFERDLGSALLFFVFFVIMLYVATGRASYVFVSIALLAIGGVVLYHFFGHVQTRVNIWLDPFKDPAGDGYQIVQSLYSIADGGLAGTGIDKGMPTLIPIVESDFIFSAIAEEMGLFGGAAIITLFLLLTVRGLATAARAKSDSSAFAAAGLTSVLAFQTFLIVAGVTKLMPLTGVTLPFMSQGGSSLLSSFIIVALLLRAGDEGTGRETELEPSKKTLDSQRLEISSGGAHASSVLHGSHIRGGFGLQSEESGVLGRVALGKRLTNLVTVFTLFFTVLLGNLTFLMVIDAPRLQALPTNNHTIARSAYVQRGAIMTSDGVTLAESVKQDDGTYVRNYPHDGMASHTVGYISTQYGTAGIESSMNETLTGHADHSDWRSALYSMAGVNTAGSSVV
;
A
#
# COMPACT_ATOMS: atom_id res chain seq x y z
N MET A 1 17.76 33.31 -1.39
CA MET A 1 17.83 31.91 -0.94
C MET A 1 16.75 31.55 0.08
N GLU A 2 16.42 32.41 1.05
CA GLU A 2 15.22 32.28 1.90
C GLU A 2 13.90 32.22 1.08
N LYS A 3 13.85 32.94 -0.06
CA LYS A 3 12.72 32.94 -1.00
C LYS A 3 12.38 31.55 -1.60
N ALA A 4 13.36 30.68 -1.86
CA ALA A 4 13.11 29.39 -2.52
C ALA A 4 12.57 28.32 -1.55
N GLY A 5 13.09 28.26 -0.33
CA GLY A 5 12.52 27.46 0.75
C GLY A 5 11.12 27.96 1.14
N GLY A 6 10.94 29.28 1.22
CA GLY A 6 9.65 29.91 1.47
C GLY A 6 8.58 29.50 0.43
N LEU A 7 8.91 29.51 -0.86
CA LEU A 7 7.96 29.16 -1.92
C LEU A 7 7.51 27.69 -1.84
N ARG A 8 8.42 26.75 -1.56
CA ARG A 8 8.09 25.31 -1.42
C ARG A 8 7.19 25.09 -0.22
N ARG A 9 7.52 25.66 0.95
CA ARG A 9 6.70 25.52 2.15
C ARG A 9 5.33 26.19 1.99
N ASN A 10 5.25 27.35 1.34
CA ASN A 10 3.96 27.97 1.01
C ASN A 10 3.12 27.09 0.07
N THR A 11 3.76 26.42 -0.90
CA THR A 11 3.09 25.44 -1.77
C THR A 11 2.57 24.25 -0.97
N GLU A 12 3.37 23.72 -0.03
CA GLU A 12 2.92 22.64 0.86
C GLU A 12 1.70 23.07 1.68
N LEU A 13 1.74 24.26 2.29
CA LEU A 13 0.62 24.79 3.06
C LEU A 13 -0.64 24.96 2.19
N PHE A 14 -0.49 25.52 0.98
CA PHE A 14 -1.59 25.64 0.03
C PHE A 14 -2.18 24.26 -0.32
N LEU A 15 -1.34 23.28 -0.63
CA LEU A 15 -1.78 21.92 -0.93
C LEU A 15 -2.44 21.23 0.27
N LEU A 16 -2.01 21.51 1.51
CA LEU A 16 -2.68 21.04 2.72
C LEU A 16 -4.10 21.59 2.83
N PHE A 17 -4.30 22.89 2.58
CA PHE A 17 -5.64 23.48 2.56
C PHE A 17 -6.51 22.89 1.45
N VAL A 18 -5.95 22.71 0.25
CA VAL A 18 -6.68 22.06 -0.87
C VAL A 18 -7.05 20.62 -0.51
N GLY A 19 -6.14 19.87 0.12
CA GLY A 19 -6.39 18.50 0.58
C GLY A 19 -7.39 18.42 1.75
N ALA A 20 -7.50 19.47 2.57
CA ALA A 20 -8.47 19.51 3.68
C ALA A 20 -9.91 19.50 3.18
N ILE A 21 -10.19 20.14 2.04
CA ILE A 21 -11.54 20.21 1.47
C ILE A 21 -12.17 18.81 1.30
N PRO A 22 -11.60 17.87 0.53
CA PRO A 22 -12.20 16.55 0.37
C PRO A 22 -12.25 15.74 1.67
N VAL A 23 -11.27 15.88 2.57
CA VAL A 23 -11.27 15.15 3.86
C VAL A 23 -12.41 15.62 4.76
N PHE A 24 -12.60 16.94 4.90
CA PHE A 24 -13.69 17.50 5.70
C PHE A 24 -15.05 17.20 5.09
N LEU A 25 -15.19 17.32 3.76
CA LEU A 25 -16.43 17.00 3.08
C LEU A 25 -16.80 15.53 3.26
N LEU A 26 -15.85 14.61 3.10
CA LEU A 26 -16.06 13.18 3.29
C LEU A 26 -16.55 12.87 4.72
N TYR A 27 -15.89 13.44 5.73
CA TYR A 27 -16.25 13.24 7.13
C TYR A 27 -17.60 13.88 7.47
N ALA A 28 -17.90 15.07 6.92
CA ALA A 28 -19.19 15.72 7.10
C ALA A 28 -20.33 14.92 6.44
N MET A 29 -20.10 14.36 5.25
CA MET A 29 -21.06 13.46 4.59
C MET A 29 -21.36 12.25 5.48
N TYR A 30 -20.33 11.62 6.05
CA TYR A 30 -20.52 10.52 7.01
C TYR A 30 -21.35 10.95 8.23
N MET A 31 -21.07 12.11 8.85
CA MET A 31 -21.88 12.57 9.98
C MET A 31 -23.36 12.79 9.63
N ILE A 32 -23.63 13.34 8.45
CA ILE A 32 -25.01 13.55 7.97
C ILE A 32 -25.71 12.21 7.76
N THR A 33 -25.04 11.23 7.12
CA THR A 33 -25.63 9.91 6.85
C THR A 33 -25.83 9.10 8.13
N ALA A 34 -24.92 9.23 9.11
CA ALA A 34 -25.05 8.71 10.46
C ALA A 34 -26.09 9.44 11.33
N ARG A 35 -26.92 10.31 10.73
CA ARG A 35 -27.98 11.11 11.39
C ARG A 35 -27.48 11.95 12.57
N SER A 36 -26.22 12.34 12.55
CA SER A 36 -25.59 13.19 13.56
C SER A 36 -25.65 14.65 13.12
N THR A 37 -25.76 15.57 14.09
CA THR A 37 -25.74 17.01 13.80
C THR A 37 -24.30 17.47 13.53
N LEU A 38 -24.13 18.32 12.53
CA LEU A 38 -22.84 18.95 12.27
C LEU A 38 -22.57 20.00 13.36
N SER A 39 -21.55 19.75 14.16
CA SER A 39 -21.09 20.61 15.25
C SER A 39 -19.57 20.58 15.32
N LEU A 40 -18.97 21.46 16.12
CA LEU A 40 -17.53 21.46 16.34
C LEU A 40 -17.05 20.16 17.00
N GLU A 41 -17.89 19.55 17.83
CA GLU A 41 -17.59 18.30 18.51
C GLU A 41 -17.61 17.12 17.53
N THR A 42 -18.64 17.02 16.68
CA THR A 42 -18.71 15.93 15.69
C THR A 42 -17.62 16.06 14.63
N MET A 43 -17.17 17.28 14.32
CA MET A 43 -16.05 17.56 13.42
C MET A 43 -14.66 17.56 14.09
N ALA A 44 -14.55 17.20 15.38
CA ALA A 44 -13.30 17.30 16.11
C ALA A 44 -12.17 16.45 15.50
N VAL A 45 -12.48 15.29 14.92
CA VAL A 45 -11.50 14.39 14.30
C VAL A 45 -10.82 15.03 13.06
N PRO A 46 -11.54 15.45 12.00
CA PRO A 46 -10.90 16.10 10.86
C PRO A 46 -10.23 17.43 11.23
N ILE A 47 -10.77 18.19 12.20
CA ILE A 47 -10.13 19.40 12.74
C ILE A 47 -8.80 19.08 13.42
N GLY A 48 -8.78 18.10 14.32
CA GLY A 48 -7.58 17.65 15.02
C GLY A 48 -6.53 17.11 14.06
N LEU A 49 -6.95 16.37 13.03
CA LEU A 49 -6.07 15.88 11.97
C LEU A 49 -5.41 17.03 11.21
N PHE A 50 -6.19 18.01 10.76
CA PHE A 50 -5.66 19.17 10.05
C PHE A 50 -4.71 20.00 10.93
N ALA A 51 -5.05 20.17 12.21
CA ALA A 51 -4.17 20.83 13.18
C ALA A 51 -2.84 20.07 13.34
N ALA A 52 -2.86 18.74 13.50
CA ALA A 52 -1.65 17.93 13.63
C ALA A 52 -0.75 18.00 12.39
N PHE A 53 -1.34 17.97 11.18
CA PHE A 53 -0.57 18.12 9.94
C PHE A 53 -0.08 19.55 9.72
N THR A 54 -0.78 20.56 10.24
CA THR A 54 -0.29 21.95 10.27
C THR A 54 0.91 22.07 11.21
N VAL A 55 0.89 21.42 12.38
CA VAL A 55 2.06 21.34 13.28
C VAL A 55 3.22 20.63 12.57
N ALA A 56 2.96 19.54 11.87
CA ALA A 56 3.97 18.85 11.07
C ALA A 56 4.56 19.76 9.98
N HIS A 57 3.72 20.50 9.25
CA HIS A 57 4.16 21.50 8.27
C HIS A 57 5.08 22.55 8.88
N ILE A 58 4.69 23.12 10.02
CA ILE A 58 5.50 24.09 10.76
C ILE A 58 6.84 23.46 11.16
N ALA A 59 6.85 22.23 11.68
CA ALA A 59 8.08 21.54 12.03
C ALA A 59 8.99 21.32 10.80
N ILE A 60 8.44 20.89 9.67
CA ILE A 60 9.21 20.68 8.42
C ILE A 60 9.78 21.99 7.90
N ARG A 61 9.08 23.12 8.07
CA ARG A 61 9.59 24.45 7.70
C ARG A 61 10.92 24.79 8.39
N PHE A 62 11.14 24.28 9.60
CA PHE A 62 12.40 24.45 10.32
C PHE A 62 13.40 23.30 10.09
N LEU A 63 12.91 22.06 10.11
CA LEU A 63 13.75 20.87 10.14
C LEU A 63 14.20 20.41 8.74
N ALA A 64 13.40 20.68 7.71
CA ALA A 64 13.63 20.24 6.34
C ALA A 64 12.99 21.20 5.30
N PRO A 65 13.39 22.49 5.28
CA PRO A 65 12.75 23.53 4.48
C PRO A 65 12.76 23.23 2.97
N ALA A 66 13.75 22.47 2.50
CA ALA A 66 13.99 22.23 1.10
C ALA A 66 13.38 20.90 0.60
N ALA A 67 12.77 20.12 1.51
CA ALA A 67 12.05 18.89 1.19
C ALA A 67 10.96 19.08 0.10
N ASP A 68 10.48 17.96 -0.44
CA ASP A 68 9.41 17.96 -1.43
C ASP A 68 8.09 18.44 -0.81
N PRO A 69 7.43 19.48 -1.36
CA PRO A 69 6.22 20.05 -0.75
C PRO A 69 4.94 19.26 -1.01
N ALA A 70 4.97 18.21 -1.83
CA ALA A 70 3.78 17.43 -2.16
C ALA A 70 3.59 16.21 -1.24
N ILE A 71 4.65 15.72 -0.59
CA ILE A 71 4.61 14.47 0.18
C ILE A 71 3.64 14.58 1.36
N LEU A 72 3.77 15.61 2.20
CA LEU A 72 2.94 15.76 3.39
C LEU A 72 1.43 15.94 3.05
N PRO A 73 1.02 16.79 2.10
CA PRO A 73 -0.38 16.90 1.69
C PRO A 73 -1.00 15.60 1.16
N ILE A 74 -0.24 14.82 0.37
CA ILE A 74 -0.74 13.52 -0.13
C ILE A 74 -0.99 12.57 1.04
N VAL A 75 -0.04 12.48 1.97
CA VAL A 75 -0.17 11.65 3.17
C VAL A 75 -1.36 12.11 4.04
N PHE A 76 -1.57 13.42 4.16
CA PHE A 76 -2.73 13.99 4.86
C PHE A 76 -4.06 13.51 4.26
N VAL A 77 -4.22 13.60 2.93
CA VAL A 77 -5.46 13.18 2.27
C VAL A 77 -5.70 11.68 2.43
N LEU A 78 -4.67 10.85 2.20
CA LEU A 78 -4.76 9.40 2.36
C LEU A 78 -5.15 9.03 3.80
N SER A 79 -4.47 9.61 4.79
CA SER A 79 -4.79 9.37 6.21
C SER A 79 -6.16 9.91 6.61
N GLY A 80 -6.60 11.05 6.09
CA GLY A 80 -7.91 11.61 6.37
C GLY A 80 -9.05 10.75 5.84
N ILE A 81 -8.92 10.23 4.61
CA ILE A 81 -9.85 9.26 4.05
C ILE A 81 -9.83 7.97 4.88
N GLY A 82 -8.64 7.45 5.20
CA GLY A 82 -8.47 6.27 6.03
C GLY A 82 -9.16 6.37 7.39
N ILE A 83 -8.92 7.45 8.14
CA ILE A 83 -9.55 7.69 9.45
C ILE A 83 -11.07 7.81 9.31
N THR A 84 -11.57 8.50 8.28
CA THR A 84 -13.01 8.60 8.04
C THR A 84 -13.63 7.23 7.82
N MET A 85 -13.03 6.41 6.95
CA MET A 85 -13.51 5.06 6.65
C MET A 85 -13.42 4.15 7.88
N VAL A 86 -12.32 4.17 8.64
CA VAL A 86 -12.21 3.37 9.87
C VAL A 86 -13.24 3.81 10.91
N THR A 87 -13.52 5.12 11.04
CA THR A 87 -14.56 5.64 11.94
C THR A 87 -15.95 5.15 11.56
N ARG A 88 -16.23 5.06 10.26
CA ARG A 88 -17.50 4.55 9.72
C ARG A 88 -17.61 3.02 9.77
N LEU A 89 -16.52 2.28 9.54
CA LEU A 89 -16.54 0.82 9.41
C LEU A 89 -16.35 0.11 10.76
N ALA A 90 -15.49 0.65 11.62
CA ALA A 90 -15.16 0.06 12.92
C ALA A 90 -15.00 1.14 14.00
N PRO A 91 -16.11 1.77 14.46
CA PRO A 91 -16.08 2.86 15.44
C PRO A 91 -15.28 2.52 16.71
N ASN A 92 -15.36 1.27 17.17
CA ASN A 92 -14.64 0.77 18.35
C ASN A 92 -13.11 0.80 18.20
N LEU A 93 -12.59 0.71 16.97
CA LEU A 93 -11.16 0.75 16.67
C LEU A 93 -10.67 2.14 16.26
N ALA A 94 -11.58 3.02 15.84
CA ALA A 94 -11.29 4.33 15.29
C ALA A 94 -10.57 5.27 16.26
N VAL A 95 -10.93 5.21 17.55
CA VAL A 95 -10.26 6.01 18.60
C VAL A 95 -8.78 5.64 18.68
N ASN A 96 -8.47 4.34 18.77
CA ASN A 96 -7.09 3.86 18.82
C ASN A 96 -6.32 4.17 17.53
N GLN A 97 -6.96 4.04 16.36
CA GLN A 97 -6.35 4.40 15.09
C GLN A 97 -6.01 5.90 15.01
N THR A 98 -6.90 6.76 15.52
CA THR A 98 -6.68 8.21 15.59
C THR A 98 -5.53 8.56 16.54
N ILE A 99 -5.45 7.90 17.70
CA ILE A 99 -4.31 8.04 18.62
C ILE A 99 -3.00 7.62 17.94
N TRP A 100 -3.00 6.47 17.26
CA TRP A 100 -1.83 6.00 16.51
C TRP A 100 -1.41 6.99 15.43
N LEU A 101 -2.35 7.65 14.76
CA LEU A 101 -2.03 8.68 13.79
C LEU A 101 -1.30 9.86 14.43
N PHE A 102 -1.82 10.39 15.55
CA PHE A 102 -1.16 11.50 16.23
C PHE A 102 0.23 11.11 16.73
N ILE A 103 0.38 9.91 17.30
CA ILE A 103 1.69 9.35 17.66
C ILE A 103 2.60 9.27 16.43
N SER A 104 2.08 8.83 15.28
CA SER A 104 2.83 8.71 14.03
C SER A 104 3.32 10.05 13.50
N VAL A 105 2.50 11.11 13.58
CA VAL A 105 2.90 12.49 13.23
C VAL A 105 4.01 12.98 14.18
N VAL A 106 3.88 12.76 15.49
CA VAL A 106 4.91 13.13 16.47
C VAL A 106 6.20 12.38 16.18
N VAL A 107 6.14 11.07 15.97
CA VAL A 107 7.32 10.25 15.66
C VAL A 107 7.96 10.67 14.34
N MET A 108 7.19 11.03 13.32
CA MET A 108 7.72 11.60 12.07
C MET A 108 8.55 12.86 12.34
N ILE A 109 8.03 13.79 13.15
CA ILE A 109 8.74 15.02 13.53
C ILE A 109 10.01 14.71 14.32
N VAL A 110 9.94 13.78 15.29
CA VAL A 110 11.09 13.35 16.10
C VAL A 110 12.17 12.72 15.22
N VAL A 111 11.80 11.79 14.33
CA VAL A 111 12.73 11.15 13.38
C VAL A 111 13.38 12.21 12.50
N LEU A 112 12.60 13.17 11.99
CA LEU A 112 13.13 14.27 11.19
C LEU A 112 14.10 15.15 12.00
N ALA A 113 13.81 15.42 13.28
CA ALA A 113 14.66 16.25 14.15
C ALA A 113 15.99 15.55 14.53
N VAL A 114 15.93 14.24 14.81
CA VAL A 114 17.06 13.41 15.27
C VAL A 114 17.94 13.00 14.09
N ILE A 115 17.35 12.48 13.02
CA ILE A 115 18.08 12.01 11.84
C ILE A 115 18.31 13.21 10.92
N ARG A 116 19.40 13.93 11.19
CA ARG A 116 19.79 15.13 10.42
C ARG A 116 20.61 14.82 9.17
N ASN A 117 21.20 13.63 9.09
CA ASN A 117 22.08 13.24 7.99
C ASN A 117 21.97 11.71 7.75
N LEU A 118 21.53 11.31 6.56
CA LEU A 118 21.40 9.89 6.20
C LEU A 118 22.77 9.21 5.94
N ASP A 119 23.80 9.93 5.52
CA ASP A 119 25.16 9.40 5.44
C ASP A 119 25.75 9.11 6.83
N ALA A 120 25.39 9.91 7.83
CA ALA A 120 25.76 9.62 9.21
C ALA A 120 25.08 8.35 9.73
N LEU A 121 23.81 8.15 9.37
CA LEU A 121 23.06 6.94 9.67
C LEU A 121 23.65 5.72 8.94
N ALA A 122 24.14 5.89 7.71
CA ALA A 122 24.74 4.83 6.89
C ALA A 122 26.00 4.20 7.53
N ARG A 123 26.68 4.91 8.43
CA ARG A 123 27.79 4.33 9.22
C ARG A 123 27.34 3.16 10.11
N TYR A 124 26.08 3.17 10.56
CA TYR A 124 25.49 2.15 11.42
C TYR A 124 24.74 1.06 10.65
N LYS A 125 24.92 0.95 9.32
CA LYS A 125 24.18 -0.01 8.46
C LYS A 125 24.07 -1.43 9.04
N TYR A 126 25.15 -2.00 9.59
CA TYR A 126 25.13 -3.36 10.14
C TYR A 126 24.33 -3.42 11.44
N SER A 127 24.45 -2.41 12.30
CA SER A 127 23.63 -2.29 13.52
C SER A 127 22.14 -2.18 13.17
N ILE A 128 21.81 -1.39 12.13
CA ILE A 128 20.43 -1.26 11.62
C ILE A 128 19.93 -2.59 11.05
N GLY A 129 20.77 -3.29 10.28
CA GLY A 129 20.42 -4.61 9.74
C GLY A 129 20.15 -5.62 10.85
N ILE A 130 21.06 -5.73 11.83
CA ILE A 130 20.91 -6.60 12.99
C ILE A 130 19.64 -6.25 13.77
N LEU A 131 19.37 -4.96 14.00
CA LEU A 131 18.13 -4.51 14.61
C LEU A 131 16.89 -5.00 13.84
N GLY A 132 16.92 -4.93 12.50
CA GLY A 132 15.85 -5.47 11.66
C GLY A 132 15.63 -6.96 11.86
N VAL A 133 16.69 -7.76 11.93
CA VAL A 133 16.58 -9.21 12.19
C VAL A 133 16.07 -9.49 13.60
N ILE A 134 16.54 -8.75 14.60
CA ILE A 134 16.04 -8.87 15.98
C ILE A 134 14.55 -8.57 16.04
N LEU A 135 14.10 -7.52 15.34
CA LEU A 135 12.68 -7.16 15.26
C LEU A 135 11.85 -8.26 14.59
N LEU A 136 12.34 -8.91 13.53
CA LEU A 136 11.65 -10.07 12.93
C LEU A 136 11.64 -11.30 13.84
N LEU A 137 12.66 -11.52 14.67
CA LEU A 137 12.69 -12.67 15.58
C LEU A 137 11.82 -12.47 16.82
N LEU A 138 11.52 -11.22 17.17
CA LEU A 138 10.84 -10.87 18.42
C LEU A 138 9.44 -11.53 18.55
N PRO A 139 8.56 -11.53 17.53
CA PRO A 139 7.25 -12.17 17.61
C PRO A 139 7.31 -13.69 17.80
N ILE A 140 8.37 -14.36 17.32
CA ILE A 140 8.54 -15.80 17.53
C ILE A 140 8.72 -16.12 19.02
N VAL A 141 9.41 -15.26 19.77
CA VAL A 141 9.74 -15.49 21.17
C VAL A 141 8.61 -15.05 22.11
N ILE A 142 8.02 -13.88 21.88
CA ILE A 142 7.06 -13.25 22.81
C ILE A 142 5.73 -12.86 22.15
N GLY A 143 5.56 -13.15 20.86
CA GLY A 143 4.34 -12.82 20.12
C GLY A 143 3.17 -13.74 20.46
N GLN A 144 1.97 -13.19 20.27
CA GLN A 144 0.72 -13.92 20.45
C GLN A 144 0.25 -14.49 19.11
N ASP A 145 -0.28 -15.71 19.14
CA ASP A 145 -0.90 -16.32 17.96
C ASP A 145 -2.25 -15.66 17.70
N ARG A 146 -2.41 -15.06 16.52
CA ARG A 146 -3.66 -14.45 16.07
C ARG A 146 -3.91 -14.89 14.64
N TYR A 147 -5.07 -15.48 14.38
CA TYR A 147 -5.44 -16.00 13.07
C TYR A 147 -4.41 -17.00 12.48
N GLY A 148 -3.71 -17.75 13.33
CA GLY A 148 -2.74 -18.78 12.92
C GLY A 148 -1.33 -18.27 12.62
N ALA A 149 -1.05 -16.99 12.91
CA ALA A 149 0.25 -16.35 12.73
C ALA A 149 0.71 -15.63 14.01
N LYS A 150 2.01 -15.71 14.32
CA LYS A 150 2.64 -15.07 15.49
C LYS A 150 3.39 -13.81 15.05
N LEU A 151 2.65 -12.74 14.78
CA LEU A 151 3.21 -11.48 14.24
C LEU A 151 3.17 -10.32 15.24
N TRP A 152 2.31 -10.41 16.25
CA TRP A 152 1.92 -9.28 17.07
C TRP A 152 2.38 -9.44 18.52
N ILE A 153 2.78 -8.32 19.11
CA ILE A 153 3.08 -8.18 20.52
C ILE A 153 2.05 -7.24 21.13
N SER A 154 1.43 -7.66 22.22
CA SER A 154 0.39 -6.89 22.91
C SER A 154 0.95 -6.21 24.15
N PHE A 155 0.72 -4.90 24.28
CA PHE A 155 1.07 -4.06 25.42
C PHE A 155 -0.21 -3.42 25.97
N GLY A 156 -0.89 -4.12 26.88
CA GLY A 156 -2.20 -3.67 27.40
C GLY A 156 -3.21 -3.51 26.27
N ALA A 157 -3.71 -2.29 26.07
CA ALA A 157 -4.69 -1.97 25.02
C ALA A 157 -4.09 -1.77 23.62
N PHE A 158 -2.75 -1.74 23.50
CA PHE A 158 -2.06 -1.53 22.23
C PHE A 158 -1.48 -2.83 21.68
N THR A 159 -1.52 -2.98 20.37
CA THR A 159 -0.85 -4.07 19.66
C THR A 159 0.21 -3.48 18.75
N PHE A 160 1.39 -4.10 18.74
CA PHE A 160 2.53 -3.68 17.95
C PHE A 160 3.05 -4.84 17.10
N GLN A 161 3.32 -4.58 15.82
CA GLN A 161 3.90 -5.53 14.87
C GLN A 161 5.36 -5.12 14.57
N PRO A 162 6.36 -5.78 15.18
CA PRO A 162 7.78 -5.49 14.95
C PRO A 162 8.23 -5.59 13.49
N GLY A 163 7.61 -6.49 12.72
CA GLY A 163 7.93 -6.68 11.30
C GLY A 163 7.77 -5.43 10.45
N GLU A 164 6.84 -4.53 10.81
CA GLU A 164 6.65 -3.26 10.13
C GLU A 164 7.86 -2.33 10.26
N LEU A 165 8.49 -2.27 11.45
CA LEU A 165 9.76 -1.55 11.64
C LEU A 165 10.95 -2.31 11.04
N ALA A 166 10.94 -3.64 11.12
CA ALA A 166 12.01 -4.46 10.56
C ALA A 166 12.17 -4.24 9.05
N LYS A 167 11.06 -4.08 8.33
CA LYS A 167 11.03 -3.74 6.91
C LYS A 167 11.80 -2.45 6.60
N ILE A 168 11.64 -1.41 7.41
CA ILE A 168 12.39 -0.15 7.28
C ILE A 168 13.88 -0.40 7.53
N ALA A 169 14.21 -1.05 8.65
CA ALA A 169 15.60 -1.30 9.05
C ALA A 169 16.36 -2.13 8.00
N ILE A 170 15.76 -3.21 7.50
CA ILE A 170 16.34 -4.05 6.47
C ILE A 170 16.50 -3.27 5.16
N THR A 171 15.49 -2.48 4.77
CA THR A 171 15.58 -1.63 3.56
C THR A 171 16.72 -0.62 3.67
N LEU A 172 16.87 0.04 4.82
CA LEU A 172 17.98 0.96 5.10
C LEU A 172 19.34 0.26 5.09
N PHE A 173 19.44 -0.95 5.67
CA PHE A 173 20.65 -1.77 5.59
C PHE A 173 21.03 -2.06 4.13
N LEU A 174 20.08 -2.54 3.32
CA LEU A 174 20.30 -2.81 1.90
C LEU A 174 20.75 -1.53 1.18
N ALA A 175 20.05 -0.42 1.40
CA ALA A 175 20.37 0.87 0.80
C ALA A 175 21.79 1.34 1.11
N PHE A 176 22.15 1.39 2.39
CA PHE A 176 23.45 1.87 2.83
C PHE A 176 24.59 0.93 2.48
N TYR A 177 24.35 -0.38 2.53
CA TYR A 177 25.34 -1.36 2.08
C TYR A 177 25.61 -1.25 0.58
N LEU A 178 24.55 -1.15 -0.22
CA LEU A 178 24.67 -1.06 -1.68
C LEU A 178 25.26 0.28 -2.12
N ALA A 179 24.89 1.39 -1.48
CA ALA A 179 25.45 2.72 -1.74
C ALA A 179 26.99 2.72 -1.57
N LEU A 180 27.49 2.16 -0.46
CA LEU A 180 28.94 2.11 -0.18
C LEU A 180 29.72 1.17 -1.10
N ASN A 181 29.08 0.13 -1.64
CA ASN A 181 29.73 -0.89 -2.47
C ASN A 181 29.43 -0.73 -3.96
N ARG A 182 28.76 0.36 -4.36
CA ARG A 182 28.20 0.57 -5.68
C ARG A 182 29.23 0.45 -6.81
N GLU A 183 30.35 1.16 -6.69
CA GLU A 183 31.39 1.17 -7.72
C GLU A 183 31.95 -0.24 -7.96
N ALA A 184 32.29 -0.93 -6.87
CA ALA A 184 32.80 -2.29 -6.92
C ALA A 184 31.75 -3.29 -7.45
N LEU A 185 30.44 -3.09 -7.18
CA LEU A 185 29.36 -3.91 -7.74
C LEU A 185 29.09 -3.61 -9.23
N SER A 186 29.41 -2.40 -9.70
CA SER A 186 29.20 -1.99 -11.09
C SER A 186 30.39 -2.31 -12.02
N VAL A 187 31.62 -2.35 -11.48
CA VAL A 187 32.86 -2.57 -12.25
C VAL A 187 33.41 -3.99 -12.07
N SER A 188 33.32 -4.57 -10.86
CA SER A 188 33.98 -5.84 -10.52
C SER A 188 33.08 -7.06 -10.80
N MET A 189 32.99 -7.46 -12.07
CA MET A 189 32.19 -8.60 -12.51
C MET A 189 33.00 -9.64 -13.25
N ARG A 190 32.83 -10.91 -12.86
CA ARG A 190 33.34 -12.05 -13.62
C ARG A 190 32.30 -12.40 -14.70
N SER A 191 32.75 -12.64 -15.93
CA SER A 191 31.87 -13.18 -16.98
C SER A 191 31.75 -14.69 -16.81
N PHE A 192 30.52 -15.19 -16.75
CA PHE A 192 30.20 -16.61 -16.82
C PHE A 192 29.21 -16.78 -18.00
N GLY A 193 29.73 -17.00 -19.21
CA GLY A 193 28.92 -17.01 -20.44
C GLY A 193 28.28 -15.64 -20.74
N PRO A 194 27.01 -15.57 -21.20
CA PRO A 194 26.30 -14.30 -21.45
C PRO A 194 25.97 -13.54 -20.14
N PHE A 195 26.13 -14.19 -18.98
CA PHE A 195 25.83 -13.61 -17.67
C PHE A 195 27.10 -13.06 -17.04
N ARG A 196 27.10 -11.76 -16.75
CA ARG A 196 28.14 -11.14 -15.92
C ARG A 196 27.63 -11.15 -14.48
N ILE A 197 28.36 -11.77 -13.54
CA ILE A 197 27.92 -11.92 -12.14
C ILE A 197 28.89 -11.15 -11.22
N PRO A 198 28.42 -10.40 -10.20
CA PRO A 198 29.27 -9.66 -9.29
C PRO A 198 30.02 -10.66 -8.42
N ARG A 199 31.14 -10.25 -7.83
CA ARG A 199 31.86 -11.15 -6.91
C ARG A 199 30.92 -11.59 -5.80
N PHE A 200 30.61 -12.90 -5.73
CA PHE A 200 29.65 -13.47 -4.77
C PHE A 200 29.91 -13.03 -3.32
N LYS A 201 31.19 -12.87 -2.93
CA LYS A 201 31.60 -12.36 -1.62
C LYS A 201 31.05 -10.97 -1.27
N MET A 202 30.78 -10.11 -2.25
CA MET A 202 30.20 -8.78 -2.05
C MET A 202 28.67 -8.81 -1.90
N LEU A 203 28.02 -9.81 -2.50
CA LEU A 203 26.58 -10.00 -2.33
C LEU A 203 26.25 -10.87 -1.10
N LEU A 204 27.24 -11.56 -0.55
CA LEU A 204 27.04 -12.50 0.54
C LEU A 204 26.34 -11.87 1.75
N PRO A 205 26.72 -10.69 2.28
CA PRO A 205 26.01 -10.11 3.41
C PRO A 205 24.55 -9.76 3.10
N LEU A 206 24.27 -9.37 1.85
CA LEU A 206 22.92 -9.06 1.38
C LEU A 206 22.08 -10.34 1.33
N PHE A 207 22.60 -11.41 0.73
CA PHE A 207 21.91 -12.70 0.63
C PHE A 207 21.71 -13.38 1.99
N VAL A 208 22.68 -13.27 2.90
CA VAL A 208 22.55 -13.82 4.26
C VAL A 208 21.44 -13.09 5.01
N MET A 209 21.46 -11.76 5.05
CA MET A 209 20.44 -10.98 5.74
C MET A 209 19.05 -11.20 5.15
N TRP A 210 18.96 -11.20 3.82
CA TRP A 210 17.71 -11.47 3.11
C TRP A 210 17.21 -12.90 3.35
N GLY A 211 18.09 -13.90 3.27
CA GLY A 211 17.75 -15.30 3.49
C GLY A 211 17.26 -15.54 4.92
N ILE A 212 17.91 -14.97 5.93
CA ILE A 212 17.45 -14.99 7.32
C ILE A 212 16.06 -14.36 7.42
N SER A 213 15.87 -13.17 6.82
CA SER A 213 14.58 -12.47 6.87
C SER A 213 13.45 -13.30 6.26
N LEU A 214 13.68 -13.92 5.09
CA LEU A 214 12.68 -14.79 4.46
C LEU A 214 12.38 -16.03 5.27
N ILE A 215 13.40 -16.70 5.82
CA ILE A 215 13.22 -17.90 6.64
C ILE A 215 12.35 -17.57 7.86
N VAL A 216 12.67 -16.48 8.56
CA VAL A 216 11.92 -16.05 9.75
C VAL A 216 10.46 -15.80 9.41
N VAL A 217 10.19 -15.04 8.35
CA VAL A 217 8.83 -14.68 7.96
C VAL A 217 8.01 -15.88 7.46
N ILE A 218 8.66 -16.87 6.82
CA ILE A 218 8.02 -18.14 6.47
C ILE A 218 7.60 -18.91 7.74
N PHE A 219 8.43 -18.92 8.78
CA PHE A 219 8.07 -19.54 10.07
C PHE A 219 6.97 -18.78 10.81
N GLU A 220 6.88 -17.46 10.63
CA GLU A 220 5.77 -16.65 11.14
C GLU A 220 4.46 -16.85 10.35
N ARG A 221 4.51 -17.60 9.23
CA ARG A 221 3.41 -17.83 8.28
C ARG A 221 2.88 -16.54 7.62
N ASP A 222 3.72 -15.53 7.46
CA ASP A 222 3.38 -14.25 6.82
C ASP A 222 3.89 -14.17 5.37
N LEU A 223 3.12 -14.76 4.47
CA LEU A 223 3.43 -14.77 3.04
C LEU A 223 3.48 -13.36 2.42
N GLY A 224 2.69 -12.43 2.96
CA GLY A 224 2.64 -11.04 2.49
C GLY A 224 3.96 -10.34 2.73
N SER A 225 4.44 -10.37 3.97
CA SER A 225 5.76 -9.83 4.32
C SER A 225 6.87 -10.53 3.56
N ALA A 226 6.83 -11.86 3.40
CA ALA A 226 7.87 -12.60 2.66
C ALA A 226 7.99 -12.11 1.22
N LEU A 227 6.85 -11.92 0.55
CA LEU A 227 6.80 -11.38 -0.82
C LEU A 227 7.31 -9.93 -0.86
N LEU A 228 6.96 -9.09 0.12
CA LEU A 228 7.51 -7.73 0.24
C LEU A 228 9.04 -7.76 0.38
N PHE A 229 9.58 -8.50 1.35
CA PHE A 229 11.02 -8.70 1.60
C PHE A 229 11.76 -9.19 0.35
N PHE A 230 11.15 -10.12 -0.39
CA PHE A 230 11.66 -10.58 -1.66
C PHE A 230 11.75 -9.45 -2.69
N VAL A 231 10.63 -8.77 -2.95
CA VAL A 231 10.54 -7.81 -4.06
C VAL A 231 11.39 -6.57 -3.82
N PHE A 232 11.39 -6.00 -2.60
CA PHE A 232 12.23 -4.83 -2.37
C PHE A 232 13.72 -5.16 -2.41
N PHE A 233 14.13 -6.38 -2.03
CA PHE A 233 15.51 -6.83 -2.21
C PHE A 233 15.91 -6.82 -3.69
N VAL A 234 15.04 -7.35 -4.56
CA VAL A 234 15.25 -7.35 -6.01
C VAL A 234 15.31 -5.93 -6.57
N ILE A 235 14.41 -5.05 -6.13
CA ILE A 235 14.41 -3.63 -6.52
C ILE A 235 15.73 -2.98 -6.12
N MET A 236 16.18 -3.15 -4.88
CA MET A 236 17.43 -2.58 -4.39
C MET A 236 18.64 -3.12 -5.14
N LEU A 237 18.66 -4.41 -5.46
CA LEU A 237 19.69 -5.01 -6.28
C LEU A 237 19.71 -4.44 -7.71
N TYR A 238 18.53 -4.21 -8.30
CA TYR A 238 18.42 -3.56 -9.61
C TYR A 238 18.89 -2.10 -9.57
N VAL A 239 18.51 -1.32 -8.56
CA VAL A 239 18.97 0.07 -8.39
C VAL A 239 20.49 0.13 -8.26
N ALA A 240 21.09 -0.80 -7.52
CA ALA A 240 22.54 -0.89 -7.33
C ALA A 240 23.30 -1.30 -8.60
N THR A 241 22.80 -2.30 -9.31
CA THR A 241 23.55 -2.97 -10.39
C THR A 241 23.17 -2.46 -11.79
N GLY A 242 21.94 -1.97 -11.96
CA GLY A 242 21.37 -1.55 -13.24
C GLY A 242 21.07 -2.69 -14.21
N ARG A 243 20.97 -3.94 -13.73
CA ARG A 243 20.84 -5.11 -14.60
C ARG A 243 19.49 -5.80 -14.49
N ALA A 244 18.77 -5.81 -15.60
CA ALA A 244 17.50 -6.52 -15.73
C ALA A 244 17.64 -8.04 -15.53
N SER A 245 18.81 -8.62 -15.80
CA SER A 245 19.06 -10.06 -15.61
C SER A 245 18.79 -10.53 -14.18
N TYR A 246 19.13 -9.73 -13.15
CA TYR A 246 18.81 -10.10 -11.77
C TYR A 246 17.32 -10.09 -11.53
N VAL A 247 16.58 -9.15 -12.11
CA VAL A 247 15.12 -9.08 -11.99
C VAL A 247 14.49 -10.34 -12.61
N PHE A 248 14.89 -10.71 -13.83
CA PHE A 248 14.36 -11.91 -14.49
C PHE A 248 14.69 -13.21 -13.74
N VAL A 249 15.94 -13.35 -13.27
CA VAL A 249 16.34 -14.51 -12.46
C VAL A 249 15.55 -14.54 -11.14
N SER A 250 15.35 -13.41 -10.49
CA SER A 250 14.55 -13.33 -9.27
C SER A 250 13.07 -13.65 -9.52
N ILE A 251 12.47 -13.22 -10.63
CA ILE A 251 11.10 -13.60 -10.97
C ILE A 251 11.01 -15.12 -11.18
N ALA A 252 11.99 -15.73 -11.86
CA ALA A 252 12.05 -17.18 -12.02
C ALA A 252 12.20 -17.91 -10.68
N LEU A 253 13.07 -17.42 -9.79
CA LEU A 253 13.24 -17.95 -8.44
C LEU A 253 11.98 -17.78 -7.58
N LEU A 254 11.26 -16.67 -7.72
CA LEU A 254 9.99 -16.44 -7.03
C LEU A 254 8.93 -17.42 -7.51
N ALA A 255 8.84 -17.68 -8.82
CA ALA A 255 7.93 -18.67 -9.38
C ALA A 255 8.25 -20.08 -8.88
N ILE A 256 9.53 -20.49 -8.92
CA ILE A 256 9.98 -21.78 -8.38
C ILE A 256 9.67 -21.87 -6.88
N GLY A 257 10.01 -20.83 -6.11
CA GLY A 257 9.74 -20.76 -4.68
C GLY A 257 8.25 -20.85 -4.36
N GLY A 258 7.40 -20.17 -5.14
CA GLY A 258 5.95 -20.25 -5.03
C GLY A 258 5.41 -21.66 -5.28
N VAL A 259 5.90 -22.35 -6.32
CA VAL A 259 5.54 -23.76 -6.58
C VAL A 259 5.97 -24.68 -5.45
N VAL A 260 7.19 -24.52 -4.94
CA VAL A 260 7.68 -25.29 -3.79
C VAL A 260 6.79 -25.02 -2.58
N LEU A 261 6.56 -23.76 -2.23
CA LEU A 261 5.73 -23.39 -1.09
C LEU A 261 4.29 -23.91 -1.22
N TYR A 262 3.71 -23.90 -2.42
CA TYR A 262 2.41 -24.49 -2.69
C TYR A 262 2.39 -26.00 -2.38
N HIS A 263 3.43 -26.76 -2.71
CA HIS A 263 3.43 -28.19 -2.41
C HIS A 263 3.69 -28.53 -0.93
N PHE A 264 4.41 -27.68 -0.20
CA PHE A 264 4.82 -27.98 1.18
C PHE A 264 3.93 -27.33 2.26
N PHE A 265 3.15 -26.30 1.95
CA PHE A 265 2.39 -25.54 2.94
C PHE A 265 0.90 -25.43 2.58
N GLY A 266 0.04 -26.09 3.36
CA GLY A 266 -1.42 -26.09 3.13
C GLY A 266 -2.04 -24.69 3.10
N HIS A 267 -1.58 -23.77 3.95
CA HIS A 267 -2.08 -22.38 3.92
C HIS A 267 -1.73 -21.62 2.63
N VAL A 268 -0.62 -21.97 1.96
CA VAL A 268 -0.29 -21.42 0.63
C VAL A 268 -1.24 -21.97 -0.42
N GLN A 269 -1.54 -23.28 -0.35
CA GLN A 269 -2.51 -23.92 -1.26
C GLN A 269 -3.87 -23.25 -1.17
N THR A 270 -4.39 -23.04 0.05
CA THR A 270 -5.67 -22.36 0.27
C THR A 270 -5.69 -20.97 -0.38
N ARG A 271 -4.65 -20.14 -0.16
CA ARG A 271 -4.58 -18.79 -0.76
C ARG A 271 -4.52 -18.82 -2.29
N VAL A 272 -3.77 -19.75 -2.88
CA VAL A 272 -3.68 -19.90 -4.34
C VAL A 272 -4.99 -20.41 -4.93
N ASN A 273 -5.64 -21.40 -4.29
CA ASN A 273 -6.91 -21.96 -4.74
C ASN A 273 -8.04 -20.92 -4.68
N ILE A 274 -8.14 -20.16 -3.59
CA ILE A 274 -9.07 -19.03 -3.45
C ILE A 274 -8.80 -17.98 -4.54
N TRP A 275 -7.54 -17.68 -4.83
CA TRP A 275 -7.20 -16.70 -5.88
C TRP A 275 -7.63 -17.17 -7.27
N LEU A 276 -7.41 -18.44 -7.62
CA LEU A 276 -7.80 -18.99 -8.92
C LEU A 276 -9.33 -19.00 -9.08
N ASP A 277 -10.04 -19.60 -8.13
CA ASP A 277 -11.50 -19.72 -8.15
C ASP A 277 -12.12 -19.48 -6.76
N PRO A 278 -12.35 -18.21 -6.38
CA PRO A 278 -12.97 -17.87 -5.10
C PRO A 278 -14.48 -18.21 -5.09
N PHE A 279 -15.09 -18.37 -6.27
CA PHE A 279 -16.52 -18.67 -6.41
C PHE A 279 -16.83 -20.17 -6.27
N LYS A 280 -15.80 -21.03 -6.16
CA LYS A 280 -15.96 -22.45 -5.84
C LYS A 280 -16.57 -22.67 -4.46
N ASP A 281 -16.21 -21.82 -3.50
CA ASP A 281 -16.77 -21.81 -2.15
C ASP A 281 -17.00 -20.35 -1.70
N PRO A 282 -18.05 -19.69 -2.21
CA PRO A 282 -18.31 -18.27 -1.99
C PRO A 282 -18.83 -17.97 -0.58
N ALA A 283 -19.24 -18.99 0.17
CA ALA A 283 -19.75 -18.88 1.54
C ALA A 283 -18.73 -19.32 2.61
N GLY A 284 -17.70 -20.09 2.22
CA GLY A 284 -16.60 -20.52 3.09
C GLY A 284 -15.28 -19.82 2.76
N ASP A 285 -14.32 -20.58 2.26
CA ASP A 285 -12.92 -20.13 2.10
C ASP A 285 -12.78 -18.90 1.18
N GLY A 286 -13.63 -18.79 0.15
CA GLY A 286 -13.63 -17.67 -0.79
C GLY A 286 -14.35 -16.41 -0.31
N TYR A 287 -15.06 -16.48 0.82
CA TYR A 287 -16.06 -15.47 1.23
C TYR A 287 -15.52 -14.04 1.21
N GLN A 288 -14.39 -13.76 1.87
CA GLN A 288 -13.87 -12.39 1.96
C GLN A 288 -13.56 -11.77 0.60
N ILE A 289 -12.97 -12.56 -0.31
CA ILE A 289 -12.62 -12.09 -1.66
C ILE A 289 -13.86 -11.96 -2.54
N VAL A 290 -14.83 -12.87 -2.41
CA VAL A 290 -16.10 -12.78 -3.13
C VAL A 290 -16.88 -11.53 -2.72
N GLN A 291 -17.02 -11.26 -1.41
CA GLN A 291 -17.67 -10.03 -0.93
C GLN A 291 -16.92 -8.77 -1.39
N SER A 292 -15.59 -8.79 -1.39
CA SER A 292 -14.78 -7.70 -1.95
C SER A 292 -15.09 -7.42 -3.42
N LEU A 293 -15.24 -8.46 -4.24
CA LEU A 293 -15.60 -8.31 -5.65
C LEU A 293 -17.02 -7.78 -5.84
N TYR A 294 -17.98 -8.20 -5.00
CA TYR A 294 -19.34 -7.66 -5.00
C TYR A 294 -19.37 -6.18 -4.60
N SER A 295 -18.70 -5.80 -3.52
CA SER A 295 -18.51 -4.39 -3.10
C SER A 295 -17.94 -3.52 -4.23
N ILE A 296 -16.86 -3.99 -4.87
CA ILE A 296 -16.22 -3.24 -5.96
C ILE A 296 -17.18 -3.12 -7.15
N ALA A 297 -17.87 -4.18 -7.53
CA ALA A 297 -18.84 -4.15 -8.63
C ALA A 297 -20.00 -3.18 -8.37
N ASP A 298 -20.50 -3.14 -7.13
CA ASP A 298 -21.59 -2.25 -6.72
C ASP A 298 -21.23 -0.75 -6.73
N GLY A 299 -19.95 -0.43 -6.58
CA GLY A 299 -19.50 0.97 -6.55
C GLY A 299 -19.71 1.73 -7.86
N GLY A 300 -19.72 1.05 -9.01
CA GLY A 300 -19.86 1.70 -10.33
C GLY A 300 -18.91 2.89 -10.51
N LEU A 301 -19.35 3.94 -11.23
CA LEU A 301 -18.50 5.11 -11.49
C LEU A 301 -18.39 6.07 -10.29
N ALA A 302 -19.51 6.38 -9.64
CA ALA A 302 -19.61 7.45 -8.64
C ALA A 302 -19.73 6.97 -7.19
N GLY A 303 -19.86 5.65 -6.97
CA GLY A 303 -20.07 5.06 -5.67
C GLY A 303 -21.55 4.92 -5.34
N THR A 304 -21.83 4.03 -4.39
CA THR A 304 -23.16 3.89 -3.76
C THR A 304 -23.48 5.08 -2.83
N GLY A 305 -22.46 5.86 -2.46
CA GLY A 305 -22.53 6.94 -1.48
C GLY A 305 -22.02 6.49 -0.12
N ILE A 306 -21.44 7.45 0.62
CA ILE A 306 -20.87 7.21 1.95
C ILE A 306 -21.96 6.67 2.88
N ASP A 307 -21.64 5.57 3.58
CA ASP A 307 -22.54 4.89 4.53
C ASP A 307 -23.85 4.34 3.90
N LYS A 308 -23.92 4.27 2.57
CA LYS A 308 -25.05 3.68 1.82
C LYS A 308 -24.72 2.32 1.18
N GLY A 309 -23.44 1.96 1.14
CA GLY A 309 -22.99 0.64 0.72
C GLY A 309 -23.16 -0.42 1.81
N MET A 310 -22.76 -1.65 1.50
CA MET A 310 -22.74 -2.79 2.40
C MET A 310 -21.32 -3.36 2.65
N PRO A 311 -20.27 -2.52 2.80
CA PRO A 311 -18.89 -3.00 2.93
C PRO A 311 -18.67 -3.83 4.20
N THR A 312 -19.57 -3.71 5.19
CA THR A 312 -19.54 -4.49 6.44
C THR A 312 -19.86 -5.98 6.23
N LEU A 313 -20.32 -6.40 5.05
CA LEU A 313 -20.44 -7.81 4.67
C LEU A 313 -19.07 -8.48 4.48
N ILE A 314 -18.03 -7.70 4.20
CA ILE A 314 -16.65 -8.17 4.18
C ILE A 314 -16.14 -8.26 5.63
N PRO A 315 -15.73 -9.44 6.13
CA PRO A 315 -15.19 -9.58 7.47
C PRO A 315 -13.86 -8.82 7.61
N ILE A 316 -13.74 -8.03 8.67
CA ILE A 316 -12.55 -7.22 9.00
C ILE A 316 -12.22 -6.24 7.85
N VAL A 317 -13.26 -5.61 7.29
CA VAL A 317 -13.13 -4.70 6.15
C VAL A 317 -12.22 -3.51 6.42
N GLU A 318 -12.12 -3.06 7.66
CA GLU A 318 -11.29 -1.93 8.06
C GLU A 318 -9.78 -2.17 7.96
N SER A 319 -9.32 -3.44 7.88
CA SER A 319 -7.91 -3.78 7.71
C SER A 319 -7.49 -3.81 6.24
N ASP A 320 -7.29 -5.00 5.69
CA ASP A 320 -6.78 -5.31 4.36
C ASP A 320 -7.80 -5.03 3.24
N PHE A 321 -9.09 -5.00 3.55
CA PHE A 321 -10.18 -4.75 2.58
C PHE A 321 -10.72 -3.31 2.55
N ILE A 322 -10.06 -2.36 3.22
CA ILE A 322 -10.57 -0.98 3.32
C ILE A 322 -10.72 -0.32 1.93
N PHE A 323 -9.86 -0.72 0.98
CA PHE A 323 -9.95 -0.24 -0.40
C PHE A 323 -11.24 -0.70 -1.09
N SER A 324 -11.73 -1.91 -0.80
CA SER A 324 -12.99 -2.42 -1.35
C SER A 324 -14.18 -1.62 -0.83
N ALA A 325 -14.17 -1.23 0.45
CA ALA A 325 -15.18 -0.33 1.00
C ALA A 325 -15.16 1.06 0.34
N ILE A 326 -13.97 1.60 0.11
CA ILE A 326 -13.83 2.88 -0.58
C ILE A 326 -14.31 2.77 -2.04
N ALA A 327 -13.95 1.69 -2.72
CA ALA A 327 -14.38 1.42 -4.08
C ALA A 327 -15.91 1.31 -4.16
N GLU A 328 -16.57 0.68 -3.19
CA GLU A 328 -18.02 0.58 -3.11
C GLU A 328 -18.71 1.94 -2.86
N GLU A 329 -18.21 2.72 -1.89
CA GLU A 329 -18.92 3.94 -1.45
C GLU A 329 -18.56 5.18 -2.26
N MET A 330 -17.32 5.27 -2.78
CA MET A 330 -16.81 6.39 -3.56
C MET A 330 -16.64 6.07 -5.05
N GLY A 331 -16.88 4.81 -5.46
CA GLY A 331 -16.86 4.37 -6.86
C GLY A 331 -15.49 4.38 -7.51
N LEU A 332 -15.51 4.23 -8.83
CA LEU A 332 -14.30 4.30 -9.66
C LEU A 332 -13.56 5.62 -9.48
N PHE A 333 -14.25 6.75 -9.36
CA PHE A 333 -13.59 8.05 -9.16
C PHE A 333 -12.82 8.11 -7.83
N GLY A 334 -13.42 7.64 -6.74
CA GLY A 334 -12.75 7.58 -5.44
C GLY A 334 -11.57 6.61 -5.43
N GLY A 335 -11.78 5.38 -5.93
CA GLY A 335 -10.72 4.38 -6.05
C GLY A 335 -9.56 4.85 -6.94
N ALA A 336 -9.87 5.44 -8.10
CA ALA A 336 -8.88 6.00 -9.01
C ALA A 336 -8.12 7.18 -8.40
N ALA A 337 -8.78 8.05 -7.63
CA ALA A 337 -8.12 9.14 -6.92
C ALA A 337 -7.09 8.63 -5.92
N ILE A 338 -7.40 7.57 -5.16
CA ILE A 338 -6.47 6.95 -4.21
C ILE A 338 -5.28 6.32 -4.93
N ILE A 339 -5.53 5.52 -5.97
CA ILE A 339 -4.48 4.90 -6.80
C ILE A 339 -3.56 6.01 -7.36
N THR A 340 -4.13 7.12 -7.83
CA THR A 340 -3.38 8.26 -8.36
C THR A 340 -2.58 8.97 -7.28
N LEU A 341 -3.11 9.16 -6.06
CA LEU A 341 -2.37 9.74 -4.94
C LEU A 341 -1.15 8.90 -4.57
N PHE A 342 -1.28 7.57 -4.54
CA PHE A 342 -0.14 6.69 -4.31
C PHE A 342 0.87 6.68 -5.47
N LEU A 343 0.40 6.78 -6.72
CA LEU A 343 1.28 6.97 -7.88
C LEU A 343 2.06 8.29 -7.76
N LEU A 344 1.40 9.39 -7.41
CA LEU A 344 2.04 10.69 -7.19
C LEU A 344 3.05 10.60 -6.04
N LEU A 345 2.70 10.00 -4.91
CA LEU A 345 3.63 9.78 -3.80
C LEU A 345 4.87 9.00 -4.24
N THR A 346 4.68 7.96 -5.05
CA THR A 346 5.75 7.13 -5.62
C THR A 346 6.65 7.93 -6.55
N VAL A 347 6.08 8.68 -7.50
CA VAL A 347 6.84 9.52 -8.43
C VAL A 347 7.61 10.60 -7.69
N ARG A 348 7.01 11.25 -6.68
CA ARG A 348 7.67 12.29 -5.87
C ARG A 348 8.77 11.72 -4.97
N GLY A 349 8.57 10.53 -4.42
CA GLY A 349 9.58 9.81 -3.65
C GLY A 349 10.79 9.40 -4.51
N LEU A 350 10.56 8.88 -5.71
CA LEU A 350 11.65 8.53 -6.65
C LEU A 350 12.32 9.75 -7.27
N ALA A 351 11.59 10.83 -7.51
CA ALA A 351 12.16 12.11 -7.89
C ALA A 351 13.03 12.70 -6.76
N THR A 352 12.67 12.44 -5.50
CA THR A 352 13.50 12.77 -4.34
C THR A 352 14.79 11.95 -4.32
N ALA A 353 14.72 10.65 -4.62
CA ALA A 353 15.91 9.82 -4.78
C ALA A 353 16.83 10.31 -5.90
N ALA A 354 16.27 10.74 -7.04
CA ALA A 354 17.04 11.23 -8.19
C ALA A 354 17.74 12.57 -7.92
N ARG A 355 17.20 13.39 -7.01
CA ARG A 355 17.77 14.69 -6.61
C ARG A 355 18.66 14.61 -5.38
N ALA A 356 18.76 13.45 -4.72
CA ALA A 356 19.55 13.30 -3.51
C ALA A 356 21.05 13.58 -3.77
N LYS A 357 21.72 14.24 -2.82
CA LYS A 357 23.14 14.63 -2.97
C LYS A 357 24.11 13.48 -2.79
N SER A 358 23.77 12.50 -1.95
CA SER A 358 24.59 11.33 -1.65
C SER A 358 23.93 10.04 -2.11
N ASP A 359 24.76 9.04 -2.40
CA ASP A 359 24.29 7.71 -2.79
C ASP A 359 23.51 7.05 -1.64
N SER A 360 23.88 7.27 -0.37
CA SER A 360 23.13 6.74 0.77
C SER A 360 21.69 7.25 0.77
N SER A 361 21.51 8.56 0.58
CA SER A 361 20.20 9.21 0.56
C SER A 361 19.40 8.83 -0.68
N ALA A 362 20.04 8.72 -1.85
CA ALA A 362 19.40 8.28 -3.09
C ALA A 362 18.87 6.84 -2.97
N PHE A 363 19.70 5.91 -2.47
CA PHE A 363 19.31 4.51 -2.32
C PHE A 363 18.28 4.32 -1.21
N ALA A 364 18.39 5.06 -0.09
CA ALA A 364 17.39 5.01 0.97
C ALA A 364 16.04 5.52 0.47
N ALA A 365 16.01 6.67 -0.22
CA ALA A 365 14.77 7.21 -0.78
C ALA A 365 14.15 6.27 -1.82
N ALA A 366 14.96 5.67 -2.71
CA ALA A 366 14.47 4.70 -3.68
C ALA A 366 13.88 3.45 -3.01
N GLY A 367 14.57 2.88 -2.02
CA GLY A 367 14.13 1.68 -1.29
C GLY A 367 12.86 1.93 -0.49
N LEU A 368 12.83 2.98 0.32
CA LEU A 368 11.68 3.31 1.18
C LEU A 368 10.44 3.70 0.37
N THR A 369 10.62 4.42 -0.76
CA THR A 369 9.51 4.68 -1.69
C THR A 369 8.98 3.38 -2.30
N SER A 370 9.88 2.47 -2.68
CA SER A 370 9.52 1.17 -3.26
C SER A 370 8.74 0.29 -2.27
N VAL A 371 9.05 0.38 -0.97
CA VAL A 371 8.28 -0.30 0.08
C VAL A 371 6.83 0.17 0.08
N LEU A 372 6.57 1.49 0.14
CA LEU A 372 5.20 2.02 0.13
C LEU A 372 4.48 1.71 -1.18
N ALA A 373 5.15 1.89 -2.32
CA ALA A 373 4.57 1.69 -3.64
C ALA A 373 4.19 0.23 -3.89
N PHE A 374 5.09 -0.71 -3.59
CA PHE A 374 4.83 -2.12 -3.82
C PHE A 374 3.84 -2.69 -2.81
N GLN A 375 3.88 -2.26 -1.54
CA GLN A 375 2.87 -2.66 -0.56
C GLN A 375 1.47 -2.22 -0.97
N THR A 376 1.33 -0.97 -1.43
CA THR A 376 0.07 -0.46 -1.99
C THR A 376 -0.38 -1.28 -3.19
N PHE A 377 0.54 -1.55 -4.13
CA PHE A 377 0.23 -2.36 -5.29
C PHE A 377 -0.28 -3.74 -4.90
N LEU A 378 0.43 -4.40 -3.99
CA LEU A 378 0.19 -5.77 -3.57
C LEU A 378 -1.14 -5.93 -2.84
N ILE A 379 -1.53 -4.99 -1.98
CA ILE A 379 -2.84 -5.07 -1.30
C ILE A 379 -4.00 -4.75 -2.24
N VAL A 380 -3.90 -3.69 -3.06
CA VAL A 380 -4.98 -3.33 -4.00
C VAL A 380 -5.15 -4.42 -5.06
N ALA A 381 -4.05 -5.01 -5.55
CA ALA A 381 -4.10 -6.17 -6.43
C ALA A 381 -4.74 -7.39 -5.76
N GLY A 382 -4.49 -7.61 -4.46
CA GLY A 382 -5.07 -8.71 -3.69
C GLY A 382 -6.59 -8.62 -3.59
N VAL A 383 -7.11 -7.48 -3.13
CA VAL A 383 -8.56 -7.30 -2.91
C VAL A 383 -9.36 -7.22 -4.22
N THR A 384 -8.70 -6.89 -5.33
CA THR A 384 -9.29 -6.88 -6.69
C THR A 384 -9.04 -8.18 -7.45
N LYS A 385 -8.59 -9.26 -6.79
CA LYS A 385 -8.30 -10.59 -7.37
C LYS A 385 -7.23 -10.60 -8.49
N LEU A 386 -6.48 -9.52 -8.69
CA LEU A 386 -5.36 -9.47 -9.64
C LEU A 386 -4.18 -10.34 -9.16
N MET A 387 -3.97 -10.40 -7.85
CA MET A 387 -3.00 -11.26 -7.19
C MET A 387 -3.63 -12.00 -6.01
N PRO A 388 -3.00 -13.07 -5.48
CA PRO A 388 -3.47 -13.69 -4.24
C PRO A 388 -3.49 -12.71 -3.08
N LEU A 389 -4.51 -12.83 -2.21
CA LEU A 389 -4.59 -12.03 -1.00
C LEU A 389 -3.47 -12.40 -0.02
N THR A 390 -2.78 -11.37 0.47
CA THR A 390 -1.56 -11.48 1.28
C THR A 390 -1.75 -10.99 2.71
N GLY A 391 -2.84 -10.27 3.01
CA GLY A 391 -3.16 -9.79 4.35
C GLY A 391 -2.29 -8.63 4.85
N VAL A 392 -1.65 -7.87 3.96
CA VAL A 392 -0.90 -6.66 4.35
C VAL A 392 -1.80 -5.43 4.39
N THR A 393 -1.41 -4.43 5.17
CA THR A 393 -2.18 -3.18 5.30
C THR A 393 -1.95 -2.22 4.12
N LEU A 394 -2.96 -1.45 3.74
CA LEU A 394 -2.82 -0.30 2.83
C LEU A 394 -2.19 0.87 3.61
N PRO A 395 -1.00 1.36 3.22
CA PRO A 395 -0.30 2.39 3.97
C PRO A 395 -1.17 3.63 4.19
N PHE A 396 -1.07 4.25 5.37
CA PHE A 396 -1.84 5.44 5.79
C PHE A 396 -3.35 5.26 5.97
N MET A 397 -3.96 4.23 5.39
CA MET A 397 -5.42 4.10 5.28
C MET A 397 -6.00 3.01 6.17
N SER A 398 -5.49 1.78 6.05
CA SER A 398 -5.99 0.62 6.78
C SER A 398 -5.84 0.76 8.30
N GLN A 399 -6.75 0.11 9.02
CA GLN A 399 -6.60 -0.12 10.45
C GLN A 399 -5.30 -0.91 10.71
N GLY A 400 -4.41 -0.35 11.54
CA GLY A 400 -3.08 -0.93 11.76
C GLY A 400 -2.07 0.07 12.29
N GLY A 401 -2.02 0.25 13.61
CA GLY A 401 -1.19 1.26 14.27
C GLY A 401 0.31 1.18 13.95
N SER A 402 0.90 -0.02 13.94
CA SER A 402 2.32 -0.21 13.59
C SER A 402 2.65 0.07 12.13
N SER A 403 1.75 -0.27 11.21
CA SER A 403 1.90 0.04 9.79
C SER A 403 1.80 1.54 9.54
N LEU A 404 0.86 2.21 10.21
CA LEU A 404 0.73 3.66 10.18
C LEU A 404 2.01 4.33 10.68
N LEU A 405 2.47 3.95 11.88
CA LEU A 405 3.73 4.46 12.46
C LEU A 405 4.91 4.29 11.52
N SER A 406 5.08 3.08 10.97
CA SER A 406 6.18 2.74 10.05
C SER A 406 6.11 3.56 8.76
N SER A 407 4.91 3.77 8.22
CA SER A 407 4.70 4.60 7.03
C SER A 407 5.08 6.07 7.26
N PHE A 408 4.79 6.62 8.45
CA PHE A 408 5.22 7.97 8.82
C PHE A 408 6.73 8.09 9.08
N ILE A 409 7.37 7.05 9.61
CA ILE A 409 8.85 6.98 9.71
C ILE A 409 9.46 7.00 8.30
N ILE A 410 8.90 6.26 7.34
CA ILE A 410 9.32 6.31 5.93
C ILE A 410 9.20 7.74 5.40
N VAL A 411 8.06 8.41 5.63
CA VAL A 411 7.85 9.80 5.19
C VAL A 411 8.89 10.75 5.78
N ALA A 412 9.22 10.64 7.08
CA ALA A 412 10.27 11.44 7.71
C ALA A 412 11.63 11.27 7.00
N LEU A 413 12.01 10.02 6.71
CA LEU A 413 13.27 9.70 6.04
C LEU A 413 13.28 10.20 4.58
N LEU A 414 12.16 10.13 3.87
CA LEU A 414 12.01 10.68 2.52
C LEU A 414 12.12 12.21 2.50
N LEU A 415 11.48 12.89 3.46
CA LEU A 415 11.59 14.34 3.61
C LEU A 415 13.04 14.75 3.92
N ARG A 416 13.74 14.01 4.78
CA ARG A 416 15.17 14.22 5.06
C ARG A 416 16.03 14.05 3.82
N ALA A 417 15.83 12.98 3.04
CA ALA A 417 16.56 12.75 1.80
C ALA A 417 16.34 13.89 0.77
N GLY A 418 15.12 14.45 0.71
CA GLY A 418 14.79 15.57 -0.17
C GLY A 418 15.39 16.90 0.25
N ASP A 419 15.47 17.17 1.56
CA ASP A 419 16.11 18.37 2.10
C ASP A 419 17.62 18.37 1.82
N GLU A 420 18.28 17.23 2.00
CA GLU A 420 19.70 17.08 1.64
C GLU A 420 19.94 17.31 0.14
N GLY A 421 18.99 16.88 -0.72
CA GLY A 421 19.07 17.00 -2.18
C GLY A 421 19.01 18.43 -2.73
N THR A 422 18.51 19.40 -1.97
CA THR A 422 18.10 20.71 -2.51
C THR A 422 18.93 21.90 -2.01
N GLY A 423 19.98 21.67 -1.22
CA GLY A 423 21.01 22.68 -0.94
C GLY A 423 20.89 23.35 0.42
N ARG A 424 21.51 22.74 1.43
CA ARG A 424 22.51 23.46 2.23
C ARG A 424 23.85 23.30 1.50
N GLU A 425 24.54 24.40 1.25
CA GLU A 425 25.78 24.54 0.45
C GLU A 425 26.83 23.50 0.88
N THR A 426 27.49 22.81 -0.06
CA THR A 426 28.67 23.35 -0.74
C THR A 426 28.46 23.60 -2.22
N GLU A 427 28.53 24.87 -2.60
CA GLU A 427 29.16 25.24 -3.87
C GLU A 427 30.59 24.67 -3.83
N LEU A 428 31.03 24.04 -4.92
CA LEU A 428 32.43 23.67 -5.06
C LEU A 428 33.23 24.97 -5.11
N GLU A 429 33.71 25.45 -3.97
CA GLU A 429 34.83 26.39 -3.93
C GLU A 429 35.94 25.71 -4.76
N PRO A 430 36.33 26.28 -5.92
CA PRO A 430 37.46 25.74 -6.64
C PRO A 430 38.65 25.83 -5.69
N SER A 431 39.21 24.67 -5.33
CA SER A 431 40.39 24.61 -4.50
C SER A 431 41.49 25.42 -5.21
N LYS A 432 41.66 26.69 -4.80
CA LYS A 432 42.88 27.45 -5.06
C LYS A 432 43.97 26.81 -4.21
N LYS A 433 44.38 25.60 -4.56
CA LYS A 433 45.74 25.16 -4.32
C LYS A 433 46.59 26.03 -5.23
N THR A 434 47.21 27.04 -4.62
CA THR A 434 48.35 27.76 -5.15
C THR A 434 49.29 26.73 -5.77
N LEU A 435 49.32 26.68 -7.10
CA LEU A 435 50.35 25.99 -7.86
C LEU A 435 51.62 26.81 -7.66
N ASP A 436 52.30 26.59 -6.55
CA ASP A 436 53.71 26.96 -6.44
C ASP A 436 54.45 26.12 -7.48
N SER A 437 54.89 26.83 -8.51
CA SER A 437 55.75 26.34 -9.57
C SER A 437 57.09 25.91 -8.99
N GLN A 438 57.19 24.68 -8.49
CA GLN A 438 58.47 23.99 -8.34
C GLN A 438 58.75 23.19 -9.61
N ARG A 439 59.61 23.79 -10.44
CA ARG A 439 60.29 23.14 -11.56
C ARG A 439 60.92 21.84 -11.08
N LEU A 440 60.52 20.72 -11.66
CA LEU A 440 61.25 19.45 -11.56
C LEU A 440 62.52 19.56 -12.41
N GLU A 441 63.66 19.78 -11.76
CA GLU A 441 64.97 19.51 -12.36
C GLU A 441 65.19 17.99 -12.39
N ILE A 442 65.38 17.46 -13.60
CA ILE A 442 65.83 16.08 -13.81
C ILE A 442 67.36 16.10 -13.72
N SER A 443 67.92 15.63 -12.61
CA SER A 443 69.36 15.33 -12.51
C SER A 443 69.61 13.86 -12.80
N SER A 444 70.40 13.61 -13.83
CA SER A 444 71.00 12.32 -14.20
C SER A 444 72.03 11.87 -13.15
N GLY A 445 71.92 10.63 -12.64
CA GLY A 445 73.01 10.02 -11.89
C GLY A 445 72.68 8.68 -11.22
N GLY A 446 73.24 7.60 -11.79
CA GLY A 446 73.92 6.58 -10.99
C GLY A 446 73.11 5.46 -10.35
N ALA A 447 73.45 4.24 -10.78
CA ALA A 447 73.06 2.95 -10.22
C ALA A 447 73.14 2.86 -8.67
N HIS A 448 72.08 2.34 -8.04
CA HIS A 448 72.16 1.29 -7.02
C HIS A 448 70.75 0.75 -6.75
N ALA A 449 70.49 -0.48 -7.22
CA ALA A 449 69.35 -1.27 -6.80
C ALA A 449 69.68 -1.92 -5.45
N SER A 450 69.04 -1.44 -4.37
CA SER A 450 68.49 -2.22 -3.24
C SER A 450 68.30 -1.34 -2.00
N SER A 451 67.07 -1.30 -1.48
CA SER A 451 66.79 -1.78 -0.13
C SER A 451 65.27 -1.85 0.06
N VAL A 452 64.86 -3.04 0.48
CA VAL A 452 63.51 -3.41 0.86
C VAL A 452 63.12 -2.61 2.11
N LEU A 453 62.04 -1.84 2.05
CA LEU A 453 61.29 -1.43 3.23
C LEU A 453 59.98 -2.19 3.27
N HIS A 454 59.99 -3.23 4.10
CA HIS A 454 58.83 -3.96 4.57
C HIS A 454 58.02 -3.01 5.48
N GLY A 455 56.91 -2.50 4.98
CA GLY A 455 55.88 -1.83 5.78
C GLY A 455 54.59 -2.62 5.69
N SER A 456 54.26 -3.37 6.73
CA SER A 456 52.92 -3.92 6.93
C SER A 456 51.93 -2.76 7.09
N HIS A 457 50.75 -2.90 6.48
CA HIS A 457 49.66 -1.91 6.43
C HIS A 457 49.73 -0.83 5.33
N ILE A 458 49.83 -1.26 4.07
CA ILE A 458 49.24 -0.49 2.97
C ILE A 458 47.97 -1.23 2.52
N ARG A 459 46.83 -0.85 3.11
CA ARG A 459 45.51 -1.07 2.48
C ARG A 459 45.48 -0.16 1.26
N GLY A 460 45.93 -0.68 0.11
CA GLY A 460 45.77 -0.02 -1.18
C GLY A 460 44.29 0.08 -1.52
N GLY A 461 43.66 1.18 -1.12
CA GLY A 461 42.43 1.65 -1.72
C GLY A 461 42.74 2.11 -3.13
N PHE A 462 42.38 1.31 -4.12
CA PHE A 462 42.47 1.70 -5.53
C PHE A 462 41.36 2.75 -5.77
N GLY A 463 41.66 4.00 -5.41
CA GLY A 463 40.79 5.14 -5.64
C GLY A 463 40.90 5.60 -7.08
N LEU A 464 40.12 4.99 -7.97
CA LEU A 464 39.77 5.58 -9.27
C LEU A 464 38.65 6.61 -9.05
N GLN A 465 38.92 7.63 -8.24
CA GLN A 465 38.07 8.80 -8.11
C GLN A 465 38.46 9.79 -9.21
N SER A 466 38.02 9.55 -10.45
CA SER A 466 37.96 10.63 -11.45
C SER A 466 36.61 11.30 -11.33
N GLU A 467 36.55 12.63 -11.46
CA GLU A 467 35.27 13.34 -11.45
C GLU A 467 34.32 12.83 -12.55
N GLU A 468 34.87 12.33 -13.65
CA GLU A 468 34.14 11.68 -14.74
C GLU A 468 33.44 10.38 -14.33
N SER A 469 34.02 9.56 -13.45
CA SER A 469 33.39 8.32 -12.95
C SER A 469 32.18 8.63 -12.07
N GLY A 470 32.23 9.74 -11.33
CA GLY A 470 31.12 10.25 -10.52
C GLY A 470 29.93 10.75 -11.36
N VAL A 471 30.20 11.52 -12.42
CA VAL A 471 29.15 12.05 -13.32
C VAL A 471 28.47 10.92 -14.10
N LEU A 472 29.24 10.02 -14.71
CA LEU A 472 28.71 8.83 -15.41
C LEU A 472 27.92 7.93 -14.47
N GLY A 473 28.36 7.78 -13.23
CA GLY A 473 27.63 7.10 -12.17
C GLY A 473 26.26 7.73 -11.92
N ARG A 474 26.18 9.04 -11.70
CA ARG A 474 24.90 9.74 -11.44
C ARG A 474 23.92 9.63 -12.61
N VAL A 475 24.39 9.77 -13.84
CA VAL A 475 23.55 9.58 -15.05
C VAL A 475 23.00 8.15 -15.12
N ALA A 476 23.84 7.14 -14.84
CA ALA A 476 23.41 5.75 -14.81
C ALA A 476 22.38 5.47 -13.71
N LEU A 477 22.50 6.09 -12.53
CA LEU A 477 21.49 5.98 -11.46
C LEU A 477 20.18 6.63 -11.88
N GLY A 478 20.24 7.83 -12.47
CA GLY A 478 19.07 8.53 -13.00
C GLY A 478 18.27 7.65 -13.94
N LYS A 479 18.93 7.00 -14.92
CA LYS A 479 18.25 6.06 -15.84
C LYS A 479 17.59 4.88 -15.12
N ARG A 480 18.23 4.32 -14.10
CA ARG A 480 17.66 3.20 -13.31
C ARG A 480 16.43 3.65 -12.52
N LEU A 481 16.47 4.86 -11.95
CA LEU A 481 15.33 5.46 -11.24
C LEU A 481 14.19 5.79 -12.20
N THR A 482 14.47 6.30 -13.40
CA THR A 482 13.46 6.52 -14.45
C THR A 482 12.78 5.20 -14.83
N ASN A 483 13.56 4.12 -15.03
CA ASN A 483 12.99 2.80 -15.30
C ASN A 483 12.10 2.32 -14.14
N LEU A 484 12.50 2.59 -12.90
CA LEU A 484 11.70 2.24 -11.72
C LEU A 484 10.38 3.02 -11.67
N VAL A 485 10.41 4.33 -12.00
CA VAL A 485 9.21 5.16 -12.17
C VAL A 485 8.30 4.57 -13.22
N THR A 486 8.83 4.16 -14.38
CA THR A 486 8.05 3.53 -15.45
C THR A 486 7.40 2.23 -14.98
N VAL A 487 8.13 1.37 -14.28
CA VAL A 487 7.59 0.09 -13.75
C VAL A 487 6.47 0.33 -12.74
N PHE A 488 6.66 1.23 -11.76
CA PHE A 488 5.60 1.53 -10.81
C PHE A 488 4.41 2.21 -11.48
N THR A 489 4.64 3.10 -12.44
CA THR A 489 3.55 3.71 -13.23
C THR A 489 2.74 2.63 -13.95
N LEU A 490 3.40 1.63 -14.53
CA LEU A 490 2.72 0.49 -15.13
C LEU A 490 1.92 -0.31 -14.09
N PHE A 491 2.49 -0.60 -12.92
CA PHE A 491 1.77 -1.29 -11.84
C PHE A 491 0.49 -0.55 -11.43
N PHE A 492 0.56 0.76 -11.17
CA PHE A 492 -0.62 1.55 -10.81
C PHE A 492 -1.60 1.69 -11.99
N THR A 493 -1.13 1.73 -13.23
CA THR A 493 -1.99 1.73 -14.42
C THR A 493 -2.74 0.42 -14.57
N VAL A 494 -2.08 -0.72 -14.33
CA VAL A 494 -2.71 -2.04 -14.33
C VAL A 494 -3.76 -2.14 -13.23
N LEU A 495 -3.49 -1.61 -12.03
CA LEU A 495 -4.50 -1.55 -10.97
C LEU A 495 -5.73 -0.74 -11.37
N LEU A 496 -5.52 0.44 -11.97
CA LEU A 496 -6.62 1.27 -12.43
C LEU A 496 -7.42 0.58 -13.54
N GLY A 497 -6.74 -0.09 -14.47
CA GLY A 497 -7.37 -0.91 -15.51
C GLY A 497 -8.18 -2.07 -14.92
N ASN A 498 -7.64 -2.78 -13.94
CA ASN A 498 -8.33 -3.88 -13.27
C ASN A 498 -9.56 -3.40 -12.48
N LEU A 499 -9.43 -2.27 -11.76
CA LEU A 499 -10.56 -1.65 -11.05
C LEU A 499 -11.67 -1.25 -12.03
N THR A 500 -11.30 -0.61 -13.15
CA THR A 500 -12.24 -0.23 -14.20
C THR A 500 -12.93 -1.45 -14.81
N PHE A 501 -12.16 -2.52 -15.07
CA PHE A 501 -12.71 -3.78 -15.58
C PHE A 501 -13.77 -4.34 -14.61
N LEU A 502 -13.47 -4.42 -13.31
CA LEU A 502 -14.42 -4.95 -12.33
C LEU A 502 -15.67 -4.08 -12.17
N MET A 503 -15.51 -2.75 -12.15
CA MET A 503 -16.61 -1.81 -11.90
C MET A 503 -17.51 -1.53 -13.11
N VAL A 504 -16.98 -1.68 -14.33
CA VAL A 504 -17.68 -1.26 -15.55
C VAL A 504 -17.97 -2.44 -16.47
N ILE A 505 -17.03 -3.37 -16.62
CA ILE A 505 -17.15 -4.46 -17.59
C ILE A 505 -17.72 -5.71 -16.93
N ASP A 506 -17.17 -6.13 -15.79
CA ASP A 506 -17.55 -7.35 -15.09
C ASP A 506 -18.69 -7.15 -14.07
N ALA A 507 -19.01 -5.90 -13.74
CA ALA A 507 -20.04 -5.55 -12.76
C ALA A 507 -21.41 -6.19 -13.04
N PRO A 508 -21.96 -6.17 -14.28
CA PRO A 508 -23.25 -6.80 -14.56
C PRO A 508 -23.24 -8.31 -14.28
N ARG A 509 -22.13 -8.99 -14.61
CA ARG A 509 -21.97 -10.42 -14.34
C ARG A 509 -21.94 -10.70 -12.84
N LEU A 510 -21.17 -9.92 -12.08
CA LEU A 510 -21.02 -10.09 -10.63
C LEU A 510 -22.33 -9.78 -9.87
N GLN A 511 -23.07 -8.76 -10.30
CA GLN A 511 -24.35 -8.35 -9.71
C GLN A 511 -25.47 -9.37 -9.95
N ALA A 512 -25.44 -10.06 -11.09
CA ALA A 512 -26.42 -11.08 -11.47
C ALA A 512 -26.17 -12.46 -10.83
N LEU A 513 -25.06 -12.66 -10.10
CA LEU A 513 -24.79 -13.95 -9.48
C LEU A 513 -25.82 -14.28 -8.38
N PRO A 514 -26.37 -15.50 -8.35
CA PRO A 514 -27.38 -15.88 -7.35
C PRO A 514 -26.81 -15.97 -5.93
N THR A 515 -25.48 -16.09 -5.80
CA THR A 515 -24.73 -16.06 -4.55
C THR A 515 -24.31 -14.64 -4.14
N ASN A 516 -24.80 -13.61 -4.83
CA ASN A 516 -24.49 -12.23 -4.50
C ASN A 516 -25.34 -11.73 -3.32
N ASN A 517 -24.73 -11.76 -2.14
CA ASN A 517 -25.36 -11.32 -0.90
C ASN A 517 -25.70 -9.83 -0.88
N HIS A 518 -24.99 -8.99 -1.64
CA HIS A 518 -25.29 -7.56 -1.74
C HIS A 518 -26.62 -7.34 -2.45
N THR A 519 -26.83 -7.98 -3.61
CA THR A 519 -28.09 -7.90 -4.36
C THR A 519 -29.25 -8.39 -3.49
N ILE A 520 -29.05 -9.49 -2.75
CA ILE A 520 -30.04 -10.05 -1.82
C ILE A 520 -30.34 -9.07 -0.69
N ALA A 521 -29.32 -8.51 -0.05
CA ALA A 521 -29.47 -7.56 1.05
C ALA A 521 -30.13 -6.24 0.60
N ARG A 522 -29.83 -5.75 -0.60
CA ARG A 522 -30.50 -4.58 -1.18
C ARG A 522 -31.98 -4.87 -1.47
N SER A 523 -32.30 -6.08 -1.92
CA SER A 523 -33.67 -6.50 -2.19
C SER A 523 -34.55 -6.57 -0.93
N ALA A 524 -33.97 -6.68 0.28
CA ALA A 524 -34.73 -6.61 1.53
C ALA A 524 -35.39 -5.24 1.75
N TYR A 525 -34.94 -4.16 1.09
CA TYR A 525 -35.62 -2.85 1.15
C TYR A 525 -36.63 -2.65 0.02
N VAL A 526 -36.83 -3.66 -0.82
CA VAL A 526 -37.75 -3.64 -1.95
C VAL A 526 -38.88 -4.63 -1.69
N GLN A 527 -40.13 -4.19 -1.86
CA GLN A 527 -41.25 -5.10 -1.78
C GLN A 527 -41.22 -6.03 -3.00
N ARG A 528 -40.82 -7.29 -2.80
CA ARG A 528 -40.81 -8.27 -3.88
C ARG A 528 -42.23 -8.72 -4.22
N GLY A 529 -42.47 -9.02 -5.50
CA GLY A 529 -43.72 -9.61 -5.96
C GLY A 529 -44.04 -10.94 -5.30
N ALA A 530 -45.31 -11.32 -5.22
CA ALA A 530 -45.70 -12.60 -4.66
C ALA A 530 -45.52 -13.73 -5.68
N ILE A 531 -45.20 -14.94 -5.21
CA ILE A 531 -45.27 -16.17 -6.02
C ILE A 531 -46.59 -16.83 -5.68
N MET A 532 -47.43 -17.03 -6.67
CA MET A 532 -48.77 -17.60 -6.53
C MET A 532 -48.94 -18.79 -7.45
N THR A 533 -49.85 -19.69 -7.13
CA THR A 533 -50.29 -20.74 -8.06
C THR A 533 -51.42 -20.21 -8.96
N SER A 534 -51.73 -20.93 -10.04
CA SER A 534 -52.82 -20.55 -10.97
C SER A 534 -54.22 -20.48 -10.33
N ASP A 535 -54.43 -21.21 -9.22
CA ASP A 535 -55.64 -21.18 -8.40
C ASP A 535 -55.62 -20.11 -7.30
N GLY A 536 -54.59 -19.26 -7.27
CA GLY A 536 -54.51 -18.08 -6.40
C GLY A 536 -53.91 -18.33 -5.02
N VAL A 537 -53.26 -19.48 -4.78
CA VAL A 537 -52.61 -19.77 -3.50
C VAL A 537 -51.23 -19.11 -3.46
N THR A 538 -51.00 -18.26 -2.46
CA THR A 538 -49.70 -17.59 -2.26
C THR A 538 -48.67 -18.56 -1.67
N LEU A 539 -47.61 -18.81 -2.43
CA LEU A 539 -46.48 -19.66 -2.02
C LEU A 539 -45.34 -18.86 -1.38
N ALA A 540 -45.14 -17.62 -1.81
CA ALA A 540 -44.16 -16.71 -1.22
C ALA A 540 -44.63 -15.25 -1.31
N GLU A 541 -44.39 -14.47 -0.27
CA GLU A 541 -44.77 -13.06 -0.20
C GLU A 541 -43.76 -12.22 0.60
N SER A 542 -43.79 -10.90 0.43
CA SER A 542 -42.94 -9.97 1.18
C SER A 542 -43.73 -9.27 2.27
N VAL A 543 -43.37 -9.54 3.53
CA VAL A 543 -44.00 -8.93 4.71
C VAL A 543 -43.11 -7.80 5.21
N LYS A 544 -43.69 -6.61 5.36
CA LYS A 544 -42.97 -5.42 5.84
C LYS A 544 -42.71 -5.51 7.34
N GLN A 545 -41.49 -5.21 7.75
CA GLN A 545 -41.04 -5.13 9.14
C GLN A 545 -41.09 -3.69 9.67
N ASP A 546 -40.98 -3.55 10.99
CA ASP A 546 -40.98 -2.26 11.70
C ASP A 546 -39.79 -1.37 11.32
N ASP A 547 -38.67 -1.95 10.91
CA ASP A 547 -37.45 -1.26 10.46
C ASP A 547 -37.53 -0.77 8.99
N GLY A 548 -38.65 -1.04 8.30
CA GLY A 548 -38.87 -0.68 6.91
C GLY A 548 -38.35 -1.68 5.88
N THR A 549 -37.71 -2.78 6.32
CA THR A 549 -37.33 -3.91 5.46
C THR A 549 -38.53 -4.81 5.17
N TYR A 550 -38.38 -5.70 4.20
CA TYR A 550 -39.31 -6.75 3.84
C TYR A 550 -38.65 -8.11 4.08
N VAL A 551 -39.29 -8.94 4.88
CA VAL A 551 -38.88 -10.34 5.05
C VAL A 551 -39.72 -11.21 4.12
N ARG A 552 -39.05 -12.17 3.47
CA ARG A 552 -39.72 -13.14 2.61
C ARG A 552 -40.41 -14.19 3.49
N ASN A 553 -41.73 -14.23 3.43
CA ASN A 553 -42.58 -15.18 4.14
C ASN A 553 -43.02 -16.30 3.18
N TYR A 554 -43.05 -17.53 3.68
CA TYR A 554 -43.53 -18.72 2.95
C TYR A 554 -44.70 -19.31 3.73
N PRO A 555 -45.95 -18.86 3.47
CA PRO A 555 -47.09 -19.09 4.38
C PRO A 555 -47.49 -20.55 4.56
N HIS A 556 -47.05 -21.44 3.67
CA HIS A 556 -47.53 -22.82 3.58
C HIS A 556 -46.47 -23.87 3.97
N ASP A 557 -45.59 -23.56 4.94
CA ASP A 557 -44.66 -24.49 5.62
C ASP A 557 -44.02 -25.57 4.73
N GLY A 558 -43.59 -25.16 3.53
CA GLY A 558 -42.82 -26.01 2.63
C GLY A 558 -43.56 -26.63 1.44
N MET A 559 -44.86 -26.35 1.24
CA MET A 559 -45.52 -26.69 -0.04
C MET A 559 -44.73 -26.12 -1.22
N ALA A 560 -44.31 -27.01 -2.13
CA ALA A 560 -43.48 -26.68 -3.29
C ALA A 560 -42.15 -25.96 -2.98
N SER A 561 -41.61 -26.06 -1.75
CA SER A 561 -40.35 -25.41 -1.34
C SER A 561 -39.16 -25.71 -2.25
N HIS A 562 -39.08 -26.94 -2.79
CA HIS A 562 -38.05 -27.30 -3.78
C HIS A 562 -38.19 -26.55 -5.10
N THR A 563 -39.41 -26.20 -5.51
CA THR A 563 -39.72 -25.51 -6.76
C THR A 563 -39.66 -23.99 -6.58
N VAL A 564 -40.33 -23.47 -5.54
CA VAL A 564 -40.32 -22.04 -5.17
C VAL A 564 -38.90 -21.60 -4.84
N GLY A 565 -38.17 -22.45 -4.10
CA GLY A 565 -36.83 -22.18 -3.62
C GLY A 565 -36.81 -21.29 -2.39
N TYR A 566 -35.70 -20.57 -2.21
CA TYR A 566 -35.47 -19.70 -1.06
C TYR A 566 -34.67 -18.46 -1.46
N ILE A 567 -34.63 -17.50 -0.55
CA ILE A 567 -33.73 -16.34 -0.58
C ILE A 567 -32.98 -16.30 0.76
N SER A 568 -31.65 -16.32 0.70
CA SER A 568 -30.79 -16.33 1.87
C SER A 568 -29.55 -15.50 1.62
N THR A 569 -29.19 -14.64 2.57
CA THR A 569 -27.90 -13.92 2.57
C THR A 569 -26.72 -14.85 2.84
N GLN A 570 -26.94 -16.11 3.19
CA GLN A 570 -25.88 -17.09 3.38
C GLN A 570 -25.75 -18.05 2.19
N TYR A 571 -26.89 -18.52 1.66
CA TYR A 571 -26.93 -19.58 0.65
C TYR A 571 -27.34 -19.09 -0.75
N GLY A 572 -27.63 -17.80 -0.90
CA GLY A 572 -28.07 -17.23 -2.18
C GLY A 572 -29.57 -17.42 -2.44
N THR A 573 -29.93 -17.43 -3.71
CA THR A 573 -31.30 -17.67 -4.19
C THR A 573 -31.41 -19.02 -4.93
N ALA A 574 -32.59 -19.66 -4.86
CA ALA A 574 -32.86 -20.93 -5.54
C ALA A 574 -34.27 -20.96 -6.16
N GLY A 575 -34.54 -21.91 -7.06
CA GLY A 575 -35.89 -22.17 -7.59
C GLY A 575 -36.49 -21.02 -8.41
N ILE A 576 -37.80 -20.82 -8.27
CA ILE A 576 -38.53 -19.69 -8.87
C ILE A 576 -38.00 -18.36 -8.36
N GLU A 577 -37.62 -18.25 -7.08
CA GLU A 577 -37.02 -17.03 -6.52
C GLU A 577 -35.76 -16.58 -7.27
N SER A 578 -34.97 -17.53 -7.77
CA SER A 578 -33.77 -17.26 -8.56
C SER A 578 -34.09 -16.98 -10.02
N SER A 579 -34.87 -17.86 -10.67
CA SER A 579 -35.17 -17.76 -12.11
C SER A 579 -36.06 -16.57 -12.47
N MET A 580 -36.91 -16.11 -11.56
CA MET A 580 -37.79 -14.96 -11.73
C MET A 580 -37.35 -13.76 -10.90
N ASN A 581 -36.09 -13.72 -10.46
CA ASN A 581 -35.59 -12.67 -9.57
C ASN A 581 -35.82 -11.27 -10.13
N GLU A 582 -35.53 -11.04 -11.42
CA GLU A 582 -35.75 -9.78 -12.13
C GLU A 582 -37.21 -9.28 -12.03
N THR A 583 -38.16 -10.17 -12.31
CA THR A 583 -39.61 -9.87 -12.21
C THR A 583 -40.01 -9.57 -10.76
N LEU A 584 -39.50 -10.38 -9.82
CA LEU A 584 -39.86 -10.31 -8.41
C LEU A 584 -39.28 -9.10 -7.69
N THR A 585 -38.11 -8.58 -8.07
CA THR A 585 -37.52 -7.38 -7.44
C THR A 585 -38.05 -6.07 -8.00
N GLY A 586 -38.63 -6.07 -9.20
CA GLY A 586 -38.96 -4.83 -9.91
C GLY A 586 -37.69 -4.13 -10.42
N HIS A 587 -37.83 -3.29 -11.44
CA HIS A 587 -36.72 -2.56 -12.04
C HIS A 587 -36.91 -1.06 -11.86
N ALA A 588 -35.81 -0.35 -11.61
CA ALA A 588 -35.79 1.09 -11.76
C ALA A 588 -36.10 1.45 -13.22
N ASP A 589 -37.21 2.15 -13.44
CA ASP A 589 -37.58 2.62 -14.76
C ASP A 589 -36.69 3.82 -15.14
N HIS A 590 -36.00 3.73 -16.27
CA HIS A 590 -35.18 4.81 -16.82
C HIS A 590 -35.78 5.43 -18.10
N SER A 591 -37.03 5.10 -18.41
CA SER A 591 -37.70 5.56 -19.63
C SER A 591 -37.92 7.07 -19.65
N ASP A 592 -37.96 7.73 -18.50
CA ASP A 592 -38.16 9.17 -18.42
C ASP A 592 -37.28 9.84 -17.35
N TRP A 593 -37.04 11.15 -17.49
CA TRP A 593 -36.06 11.85 -16.65
C TRP A 593 -36.44 11.84 -15.16
N ARG A 594 -37.75 11.83 -14.85
CA ARG A 594 -38.24 11.75 -13.46
C ARG A 594 -38.00 10.38 -12.84
N SER A 595 -38.15 9.30 -13.60
CA SER A 595 -37.94 7.95 -13.11
C SER A 595 -36.43 7.67 -12.94
N ALA A 596 -35.60 8.20 -13.83
CA ALA A 596 -34.15 8.27 -13.63
C ALA A 596 -33.77 9.07 -12.37
N LEU A 597 -34.41 10.23 -12.12
CA LEU A 597 -34.19 11.04 -10.91
C LEU A 597 -34.63 10.30 -9.64
N TYR A 598 -35.76 9.59 -9.68
CA TYR A 598 -36.26 8.78 -8.56
C TYR A 598 -35.36 7.59 -8.26
N SER A 599 -34.83 6.92 -9.29
CA SER A 599 -33.80 5.89 -9.15
C SER A 599 -32.53 6.45 -8.49
N MET A 600 -32.05 7.61 -8.94
CA MET A 600 -30.91 8.30 -8.34
C MET A 600 -31.18 8.78 -6.90
N ALA A 601 -32.43 9.10 -6.58
CA ALA A 601 -32.87 9.45 -5.22
C ALA A 601 -33.08 8.22 -4.31
N GLY A 602 -32.92 7.00 -4.83
CA GLY A 602 -33.08 5.76 -4.07
C GLY A 602 -34.53 5.38 -3.80
N VAL A 603 -35.48 5.81 -4.65
CA VAL A 603 -36.89 5.44 -4.54
C VAL A 603 -37.08 4.05 -5.16
N ASN A 604 -37.40 3.06 -4.32
CA ASN A 604 -37.59 1.67 -4.74
C ASN A 604 -38.98 1.45 -5.36
N THR A 605 -39.03 0.75 -6.50
CA THR A 605 -40.26 0.26 -7.14
C THR A 605 -40.55 -1.16 -6.70
N ALA A 606 -41.81 -1.46 -6.33
CA ALA A 606 -42.20 -2.83 -6.00
C ALA A 606 -42.10 -3.76 -7.21
N GLY A 607 -41.78 -5.04 -6.96
CA GLY A 607 -41.73 -6.06 -8.00
C GLY A 607 -43.09 -6.62 -8.39
N SER A 608 -43.13 -7.30 -9.54
CA SER A 608 -44.35 -7.91 -10.08
C SER A 608 -44.51 -9.34 -9.56
N SER A 609 -45.74 -9.74 -9.27
CA SER A 609 -46.07 -11.11 -8.87
C SER A 609 -45.93 -12.09 -10.05
N VAL A 610 -45.58 -13.33 -9.73
CA VAL A 610 -45.40 -14.43 -10.69
C VAL A 610 -46.42 -15.52 -10.36
N VAL A 611 -47.03 -16.10 -11.41
CA VAL A 611 -48.04 -17.16 -11.34
C VAL A 611 -47.50 -18.44 -11.99
#